data_AF-A0A9W8CE36-F1
#
_entry.id   AF-A0A9W8CE36-F1
#
_cell.length_a   1.000
_cell.length_b   1.000
_cell.length_c   1.000
_cell.angle_alpha   90.00
_cell.angle_beta   90.00
_cell.angle_gamma   90.00
#
_symmetry.space_group_name_H-M   'P 1'
#
loop_
_entity.id
_entity.type
_entity.pdbx_description
1 polymer ?
#
loop_
_entity_poly.entity_id
_entity_poly.type
_entity_poly.pdbx_seq_one_letter_code
_entity_poly.pdbx_strand_id
1 'polypeptide(L)'
;MLGSVLNYVALRLLGEGPNGGDGAMKKGRNWILDHGGATFMASWGKFWLSVLGVYDWSGNNPVPPEFWLLPKFMPIHPGRMACYLRMVYMPISYIYGKRFVGPITRLCKN
;
A
#
# COMPACT_ATOMS: atom_id res chain seq x y z
N MET A 1 12.74 -0.24 4.31
CA MET A 1 11.93 0.38 3.25
C MET A 1 10.45 0.51 3.66
N LEU A 2 9.68 -0.60 3.75
CA LEU A 2 8.24 -0.57 4.09
C LEU A 2 7.91 0.25 5.34
N GLY A 3 8.57 -0.04 6.47
CA GLY A 3 8.34 0.68 7.72
C GLY A 3 8.64 2.18 7.61
N SER A 4 9.77 2.55 7.01
CA SER A 4 10.17 3.96 6.88
C SER A 4 9.16 4.76 6.04
N VAL A 5 8.73 4.23 4.90
CA VAL A 5 7.76 4.90 4.01
C VAL A 5 6.39 5.02 4.68
N LEU A 6 5.85 3.93 5.23
CA LEU A 6 4.52 3.95 5.84
C LEU A 6 4.47 4.84 7.09
N ASN A 7 5.51 4.82 7.93
CA ASN A 7 5.56 5.72 9.10
C ASN A 7 5.76 7.18 8.68
N TYR A 8 6.59 7.47 7.68
CA TYR A 8 6.69 8.83 7.15
C TYR A 8 5.32 9.33 6.65
N VAL A 9 4.61 8.51 5.86
CA VAL A 9 3.26 8.85 5.38
C VAL A 9 2.27 9.00 6.53
N ALA A 10 2.29 8.11 7.52
CA ALA A 10 1.42 8.21 8.70
C ALA A 10 1.66 9.51 9.48
N LEU A 11 2.92 9.89 9.71
CA LEU A 11 3.26 11.16 10.35
C LEU A 11 2.79 12.37 9.52
N ARG A 12 2.97 12.33 8.19
CA ARG A 12 2.44 13.37 7.30
C ARG A 12 0.91 13.48 7.41
N LEU A 13 0.19 12.36 7.49
CA LEU A 13 -1.26 12.33 7.67
C LEU A 13 -1.70 12.86 9.04
N LEU A 14 -0.88 12.66 10.08
CA LEU A 14 -1.11 13.20 11.42
C LEU A 14 -0.76 14.68 11.57
N GLY A 15 -0.29 15.34 10.50
CA GLY A 15 -0.03 16.78 10.46
C GLY A 15 1.43 17.18 10.56
N GLU A 16 2.37 16.23 10.69
CA GLU A 16 3.79 16.55 10.66
C GLU A 16 4.21 17.12 9.31
N GLY A 17 4.98 18.21 9.36
CA GLY A 17 5.53 18.85 8.16
C GLY A 17 6.69 18.04 7.54
N PRO A 18 7.06 18.32 6.28
CA PRO A 18 8.23 17.71 5.63
C PRO A 18 9.56 17.94 6.37
N ASN A 19 9.60 18.96 7.24
CA ASN A 19 10.75 19.33 8.05
C ASN A 19 10.44 19.25 9.57
N GLY A 20 9.33 18.61 9.96
CA GLY A 20 8.91 18.45 11.35
C GLY A 20 9.72 17.44 12.16
N GLY A 21 9.32 17.24 13.41
CA GLY A 21 9.98 16.34 14.38
C GLY A 21 11.47 16.64 14.57
N ASP A 22 11.85 17.91 14.73
CA ASP A 22 13.24 18.34 14.89
C ASP A 22 14.19 17.80 13.80
N GLY A 23 13.69 17.75 12.56
CA GLY A 23 14.41 17.27 11.40
C GLY A 23 14.34 15.75 11.16
N ALA A 24 13.65 14.99 12.01
CA ALA A 24 13.42 13.56 11.81
C ALA A 24 12.68 13.28 10.50
N MET A 25 11.69 14.10 10.14
CA MET A 25 10.94 13.95 8.88
C MET A 25 11.85 14.13 7.66
N LYS A 26 12.75 15.11 7.70
CA LYS A 26 13.73 15.35 6.63
C LYS A 26 14.71 14.19 6.52
N LYS A 27 15.25 13.70 7.65
CA LYS A 27 16.14 12.52 7.69
C LYS A 27 15.45 11.27 7.13
N GLY A 28 14.21 11.01 7.54
CA GLY A 28 13.41 9.89 7.07
C GLY A 28 13.15 9.95 5.56
N ARG A 29 12.78 11.14 5.04
CA ARG A 29 12.60 11.34 3.59
C ARG A 29 13.89 11.10 2.82
N ASN A 30 15.01 11.66 3.27
CA ASN A 30 16.30 11.48 2.61
C ASN A 30 16.69 10.00 2.59
N TRP A 31 16.58 9.31 3.73
CA TRP A 31 16.85 7.88 3.79
C TRP A 31 15.99 7.09 2.80
N ILE A 32 14.69 7.40 2.67
CA ILE A 32 13.79 6.76 1.71
C ILE A 32 14.29 6.98 0.27
N LEU A 33 14.64 8.22 -0.09
CA LEU A 33 15.11 8.58 -1.43
C LEU A 33 16.44 7.89 -1.76
N ASP A 34 17.39 7.88 -0.82
CA ASP A 34 18.71 7.27 -0.97
C ASP A 34 18.64 5.74 -1.18
N HIS A 35 17.51 5.11 -0.82
CA HIS A 35 17.28 3.67 -0.98
C HIS A 35 16.29 3.33 -2.11
N GLY A 36 16.14 4.23 -3.10
CA GLY A 36 15.33 3.99 -4.30
C GLY A 36 13.88 4.49 -4.21
N GLY A 37 13.49 5.13 -3.10
CA GLY A 37 12.18 5.73 -2.93
C GLY A 37 11.04 4.74 -2.67
N ALA A 38 9.82 5.27 -2.65
CA ALA A 38 8.62 4.49 -2.33
C ALA A 38 8.28 3.41 -3.39
N THR A 39 8.80 3.52 -4.61
CA THR A 39 8.59 2.55 -5.70
C THR A 39 9.29 1.21 -5.44
N PHE A 40 10.34 1.19 -4.60
CA PHE A 40 11.07 -0.02 -4.17
C PHE A 40 10.43 -0.71 -2.94
N MET A 41 9.29 -0.21 -2.47
CA MET A 41 8.59 -0.79 -1.34
C MET A 41 7.92 -2.13 -1.69
N ALA A 42 7.74 -2.98 -0.67
CA ALA A 42 6.98 -4.22 -0.78
C ALA A 42 5.53 -3.98 -1.24
N SER A 43 4.91 -5.00 -1.84
CA SER A 43 3.58 -4.94 -2.46
C SER A 43 2.49 -4.38 -1.54
N TRP A 44 2.49 -4.75 -0.25
CA TRP A 44 1.53 -4.23 0.73
C TRP A 44 1.64 -2.72 0.95
N GLY A 45 2.87 -2.19 0.89
CA GLY A 45 3.06 -0.75 0.98
C GLY A 45 2.51 -0.03 -0.25
N LYS A 46 2.77 -0.56 -1.44
CA LYS A 46 2.25 -0.02 -2.71
C LYS A 46 0.73 -0.02 -2.72
N PHE A 47 0.12 -1.08 -2.22
CA PHE A 47 -1.34 -1.18 -2.06
C PHE A 47 -1.88 -0.01 -1.24
N TRP A 48 -1.32 0.25 -0.04
CA TRP A 48 -1.79 1.34 0.82
C TRP A 48 -1.54 2.73 0.22
N LEU A 49 -0.42 2.94 -0.47
CA LEU A 49 -0.18 4.20 -1.18
C LEU A 49 -1.16 4.41 -2.34
N SER A 50 -1.63 3.33 -2.97
CA SER A 50 -2.63 3.40 -4.04
C SER A 50 -4.01 3.72 -3.50
N VAL A 51 -4.38 3.11 -2.38
CA VAL A 51 -5.61 3.47 -1.63
C VAL A 51 -5.58 4.93 -1.20
N LEU A 52 -4.42 5.46 -0.79
CA LEU A 52 -4.24 6.87 -0.45
C LEU A 52 -4.28 7.80 -1.68
N GLY A 53 -4.03 7.28 -2.89
CA GLY A 53 -4.03 8.05 -4.13
C GLY A 53 -2.67 8.68 -4.50
N VAL A 54 -1.58 8.26 -3.87
CA VAL A 54 -0.22 8.76 -4.12
C VAL A 54 0.67 7.76 -4.86
N TYR A 55 0.08 6.64 -5.32
CA TYR A 55 0.72 5.63 -6.14
C TYR A 55 -0.29 5.06 -7.13
N ASP A 56 0.10 4.87 -8.38
CA ASP A 56 -0.82 4.38 -9.40
C ASP A 56 -1.08 2.87 -9.24
N TRP A 57 -2.34 2.47 -9.39
CA TRP A 57 -2.77 1.09 -9.25
C TRP A 57 -2.09 0.13 -10.25
N SER A 58 -1.66 0.61 -11.44
CA SER A 58 -0.90 -0.17 -12.43
C SER A 58 0.45 -0.65 -11.90
N GLY A 59 1.02 0.04 -10.91
CA GLY A 59 2.28 -0.34 -10.30
C GLY A 59 2.17 -1.44 -9.24
N ASN A 60 0.97 -2.00 -9.02
CA ASN A 60 0.73 -3.09 -8.09
C ASN A 60 0.65 -4.44 -8.81
N ASN A 61 1.19 -5.48 -8.17
CA ASN A 61 0.94 -6.85 -8.60
C ASN A 61 -0.58 -7.16 -8.54
N PRO A 62 -1.13 -7.84 -9.55
CA PRO A 62 -2.55 -8.15 -9.56
C PRO A 62 -3.02 -8.98 -8.37
N VAL A 63 -4.14 -8.57 -7.77
CA VAL A 63 -4.89 -9.33 -6.77
C VAL A 63 -6.35 -9.48 -7.27
N PRO A 64 -6.57 -10.20 -8.39
CA PRO A 64 -7.84 -10.20 -9.10
C PRO A 64 -8.97 -10.82 -8.25
N PRO A 65 -10.15 -10.18 -8.14
CA PRO A 65 -11.30 -10.74 -7.43
C PRO A 65 -11.83 -12.05 -8.03
N GLU A 66 -11.53 -12.31 -9.30
CA GLU A 66 -11.87 -13.55 -9.99
C GLU A 66 -11.17 -14.78 -9.38
N PHE A 67 -10.03 -14.57 -8.70
CA PHE A 67 -9.31 -15.64 -7.97
C PHE A 67 -10.21 -16.35 -6.93
N TRP A 68 -11.18 -15.64 -6.38
CA TRP A 68 -12.13 -16.16 -5.38
C TRP A 68 -13.22 -17.04 -5.98
N LEU A 69 -13.38 -17.03 -7.31
CA LEU A 69 -14.38 -17.80 -8.05
C LEU A 69 -13.83 -19.14 -8.57
N LEU A 70 -12.56 -19.45 -8.30
CA LEU A 70 -11.95 -20.70 -8.75
C LEU A 70 -12.74 -21.92 -8.22
N PRO A 71 -12.77 -23.04 -8.97
CA PRO A 71 -13.33 -24.28 -8.45
C PRO A 71 -12.55 -24.81 -7.24
N LYS A 72 -13.26 -25.33 -6.22
CA LYS A 72 -12.65 -25.83 -4.97
C LYS A 72 -11.63 -26.96 -5.15
N PHE A 73 -11.67 -27.68 -6.28
CA PHE A 73 -10.73 -28.77 -6.55
C PHE A 73 -9.34 -28.26 -6.97
N MET A 74 -9.22 -27.02 -7.45
CA MET A 74 -7.96 -26.44 -7.91
C MET A 74 -6.93 -26.30 -6.78
N PRO A 75 -5.63 -26.60 -7.02
CA PRO A 75 -4.58 -26.52 -6.01
C PRO A 75 -4.42 -25.12 -5.41
N ILE A 76 -4.67 -24.09 -6.22
CA ILE A 76 -4.53 -22.68 -5.86
C ILE A 76 -5.82 -22.07 -5.30
N HIS A 77 -6.89 -22.84 -5.06
CA HIS A 77 -8.15 -22.30 -4.58
C HIS A 77 -7.97 -21.55 -3.24
N PRO A 78 -8.47 -20.31 -3.08
CA PRO A 78 -8.26 -19.52 -1.86
C PRO A 78 -8.74 -20.19 -0.55
N GLY A 79 -9.70 -21.12 -0.65
CA GLY A 79 -10.12 -21.96 0.48
C GLY A 79 -9.01 -22.82 1.09
N ARG A 80 -7.93 -23.11 0.34
CA ARG A 80 -6.75 -23.86 0.80
C ARG A 80 -5.64 -22.97 1.36
N MET A 81 -5.77 -21.64 1.25
CA MET A 81 -4.81 -20.70 1.85
C MET A 81 -4.94 -20.71 3.37
N ALA A 82 -3.83 -20.43 4.06
CA ALA A 82 -3.84 -20.17 5.49
C ALA A 82 -4.87 -19.09 5.84
N CYS A 83 -5.59 -19.28 6.94
CA CYS A 83 -6.74 -18.45 7.31
C CYS A 83 -6.37 -16.95 7.38
N TYR A 84 -5.22 -16.60 7.96
CA TYR A 84 -4.76 -15.22 8.07
C TYR A 84 -4.50 -14.58 6.69
N LEU A 85 -3.87 -15.31 5.75
CA LEU A 85 -3.68 -14.81 4.39
C LEU A 85 -5.02 -14.59 3.71
N ARG A 86 -5.95 -15.54 3.86
CA ARG A 86 -7.28 -15.45 3.27
C ARG A 86 -8.04 -14.21 3.76
N MET A 87 -8.01 -13.96 5.08
CA MET A 87 -8.68 -12.82 5.70
C MET A 87 -8.09 -11.46 5.27
N VAL A 88 -6.79 -11.40 4.96
CA VAL A 88 -6.13 -10.19 4.48
C VAL A 88 -6.35 -9.98 2.97
N TYR A 89 -6.17 -11.03 2.16
CA TYR A 89 -6.24 -10.88 0.71
C TYR A 89 -7.66 -10.73 0.16
N MET A 90 -8.69 -11.21 0.87
CA MET A 90 -10.09 -11.04 0.45
C MET A 90 -10.50 -9.56 0.31
N PRO A 91 -10.38 -8.71 1.35
CA PRO A 91 -10.69 -7.29 1.21
C PRO A 91 -9.69 -6.56 0.28
N ILE A 92 -8.41 -6.92 0.29
CA ILE A 92 -7.42 -6.33 -0.64
C ILE A 92 -7.83 -6.55 -2.09
N SER A 93 -8.28 -7.76 -2.42
CA SER A 93 -8.71 -8.12 -3.78
C SER A 93 -9.95 -7.34 -4.23
N TYR A 94 -10.90 -7.13 -3.32
CA TYR A 94 -12.06 -6.27 -3.58
C TYR A 94 -11.63 -4.82 -3.88
N ILE A 95 -10.78 -4.25 -3.02
CA ILE A 95 -10.27 -2.88 -3.15
C ILE A 95 -9.47 -2.73 -4.46
N TYR A 96 -8.62 -3.71 -4.79
CA TYR A 96 -7.86 -3.76 -6.04
C TYR A 96 -8.78 -3.81 -7.26
N GLY A 97 -9.79 -4.69 -7.25
CA GLY A 97 -10.76 -4.81 -8.35
C GLY A 97 -11.55 -3.53 -8.58
N LYS A 98 -11.88 -2.79 -7.50
CA LYS A 98 -12.52 -1.47 -7.59
C LYS A 98 -11.56 -0.33 -7.91
N ARG A 99 -10.25 -0.56 -7.86
CA ARG A 99 -9.21 0.50 -7.98
C ARG A 99 -9.51 1.66 -7.03
N PHE A 100 -9.93 1.35 -5.80
CA PHE A 100 -10.42 2.36 -4.87
C PHE A 100 -9.32 3.37 -4.52
N VAL A 101 -9.68 4.65 -4.48
CA VAL A 101 -8.82 5.74 -4.04
C VAL A 101 -9.63 6.59 -3.06
N GLY A 102 -9.03 6.90 -1.91
CA GLY A 102 -9.63 7.80 -0.93
C GLY A 102 -9.77 9.23 -1.44
N PRO A 103 -10.48 10.11 -0.71
CA PRO A 103 -10.60 11.51 -1.11
C PRO A 103 -9.24 12.18 -1.27
N ILE A 104 -8.98 12.75 -2.45
CA ILE A 104 -7.71 13.42 -2.74
C ILE A 104 -7.65 14.77 -2.01
N THR A 105 -6.89 14.80 -0.91
CA THR A 105 -6.65 15.99 -0.11
C THR A 105 -5.48 16.81 -0.65
N ARG A 106 -5.28 18.05 -0.16
CA ARG A 106 -4.11 18.87 -0.49
C ARG A 106 -2.79 18.17 -0.18
N LEU A 107 -2.76 17.35 0.87
CA LEU A 107 -1.58 16.58 1.25
C LEU A 107 -1.21 15.50 0.22
N CYS A 108 -2.19 14.94 -0.49
CA CYS A 108 -1.95 13.90 -1.49
C CYS A 108 -1.59 14.46 -2.88
N LYS A 109 -1.86 15.75 -3.13
CA LYS A 109 -1.57 16.43 -4.40
C LYS A 109 -0.14 16.99 -4.48
N ASN A 110 0.53 17.17 -3.35
CA ASN A 110 1.83 17.81 -3.20
C ASN A 110 2.88 16.83 -2.71
#